data_AF-A0A2P8FXZ3-F1
#
_entry.id   AF-A0A2P8FXZ3-F1
#
_cell.length_a   1.000
_cell.length_b   1.000
_cell.length_c   1.000
_cell.angle_alpha   90.00
_cell.angle_beta   90.00
_cell.angle_gamma   90.00
#
_symmetry.space_group_name_H-M   'P 1'
#
loop_
_entity.id
_entity.type
_entity.pdbx_description
1 polymer ?
#
loop_
_entity_poly.entity_id
_entity_poly.type
_entity_poly.pdbx_seq_one_letter_code
_entity_poly.pdbx_strand_id
1 'polypeptide(L)'
;MKRYISIFALSVCLLGAVLPATAQAPKKIPADKQRITLWKPDKGQYYFSHALVFDYQNKADKTAGTIKIHLDPVTGAMCFVKETSFGQGGRSFDFVIGFPDGKYIFCGTDEDGKKVRINEVVKEFKPDVDTKKQQQDDFKTYVVPTENKREDFGFASTEYDLTYATSGSQEKIWLTYTPFSVYPLYGLEFVESAVSLPVSFDYMNLLPPDLLLSEINSKDVVLKLKSFGKDPYTANTKGYTILKVND
;
A
#
# COMPACT_ATOMS: atom_id res chain seq x y z
N MET A 1 -12.22 -39.21 -73.98
CA MET A 1 -12.45 -39.37 -72.51
C MET A 1 -11.25 -38.80 -71.79
N LYS A 2 -11.35 -37.53 -71.39
CA LYS A 2 -11.36 -37.01 -70.00
C LYS A 2 -10.07 -37.26 -69.22
N ARG A 3 -9.25 -36.20 -69.21
CA ARG A 3 -8.11 -35.93 -68.32
C ARG A 3 -8.60 -35.77 -66.89
N TYR A 4 -7.88 -36.31 -65.90
CA TYR A 4 -8.01 -35.89 -64.50
C TYR A 4 -6.69 -35.32 -64.01
N ILE A 5 -6.76 -34.02 -63.74
CA ILE A 5 -5.82 -33.19 -63.00
C ILE A 5 -6.19 -33.37 -61.52
N SER A 6 -5.23 -33.59 -60.65
CA SER A 6 -5.42 -33.45 -59.20
C SER A 6 -4.30 -32.58 -58.65
N ILE A 7 -4.65 -31.33 -58.41
CA ILE A 7 -3.83 -30.29 -57.81
C ILE A 7 -3.85 -30.52 -56.30
N PHE A 8 -2.67 -30.76 -55.71
CA PHE A 8 -2.46 -30.66 -54.27
C PHE A 8 -2.42 -29.17 -53.89
N ALA A 9 -3.45 -28.69 -53.20
CA ALA A 9 -3.44 -27.39 -52.56
C ALA A 9 -2.79 -27.52 -51.18
N LEU A 10 -1.57 -27.01 -51.05
CA LEU A 10 -0.85 -26.86 -49.79
C LEU A 10 -1.46 -25.66 -49.04
N SER A 11 -2.26 -25.91 -48.02
CA SER A 11 -2.76 -24.87 -47.11
C SER A 11 -1.65 -24.45 -46.15
N VAL A 12 -1.22 -23.20 -46.26
CA VAL A 12 -0.31 -22.53 -45.33
C VAL A 12 -1.10 -22.21 -44.06
N CYS A 13 -0.82 -22.93 -42.97
CA CYS A 13 -1.31 -22.59 -41.64
C CYS A 13 -0.69 -21.26 -41.20
N LEU A 14 -1.53 -20.23 -41.11
CA LEU A 14 -1.25 -18.98 -40.41
C LEU A 14 -0.97 -19.29 -38.93
N LEU A 15 0.29 -19.15 -38.52
CA LEU A 15 0.68 -18.98 -37.13
C LEU A 15 0.17 -17.61 -36.67
N GLY A 16 -1.03 -17.60 -36.11
CA GLY A 16 -1.54 -16.46 -35.34
C GLY A 16 -0.67 -16.29 -34.09
N ALA A 17 0.16 -15.26 -34.08
CA ALA A 17 0.82 -14.78 -32.87
C ALA A 17 -0.27 -14.35 -31.88
N VAL A 18 -0.54 -15.19 -30.87
CA VAL A 18 -1.33 -14.80 -29.71
C VAL A 18 -0.45 -13.87 -28.89
N LEU A 19 -0.63 -12.56 -29.07
CA LEU A 19 -0.09 -11.57 -28.16
C LEU A 19 -0.60 -11.90 -26.75
N PRO A 20 0.27 -11.93 -25.72
CA PRO A 20 -0.19 -12.12 -24.35
C PRO A 20 -1.13 -10.98 -24.00
N ALA A 21 -2.32 -11.36 -23.56
CA ALA A 21 -3.35 -10.44 -23.09
C ALA A 21 -2.73 -9.44 -22.11
N THR A 22 -2.85 -8.17 -22.46
CA THR A 22 -2.54 -7.05 -21.59
C THR A 22 -3.28 -7.23 -20.25
N ALA A 23 -2.55 -7.02 -19.16
CA ALA A 23 -3.08 -7.07 -17.80
C ALA A 23 -4.40 -6.31 -17.71
N GLN A 24 -5.48 -6.99 -17.33
CA GLN A 24 -6.74 -6.33 -17.00
C GLN A 24 -6.45 -5.29 -15.91
N ALA A 25 -6.90 -4.06 -16.14
CA ALA A 25 -6.85 -3.02 -15.12
C ALA A 25 -7.47 -3.55 -13.81
N PRO A 26 -6.86 -3.30 -12.65
CA PRO A 26 -7.33 -3.85 -11.38
C PRO A 26 -8.81 -3.50 -11.18
N LYS A 27 -9.62 -4.51 -10.85
CA LYS A 27 -11.06 -4.37 -10.66
C LYS A 27 -11.32 -3.31 -9.58
N LYS A 28 -12.06 -2.25 -9.93
CA LYS A 28 -12.47 -1.23 -8.95
C LYS A 28 -13.24 -1.89 -7.81
N ILE A 29 -12.86 -1.58 -6.58
CA ILE A 29 -13.58 -2.04 -5.39
C ILE A 29 -14.91 -1.28 -5.33
N PRO A 30 -16.06 -1.97 -5.25
CA PRO A 30 -17.35 -1.30 -5.09
C PRO A 30 -17.36 -0.44 -3.84
N ALA A 31 -17.78 0.82 -3.96
CA ALA A 31 -17.89 1.71 -2.81
C ALA A 31 -18.95 1.18 -1.83
N ASP A 32 -18.60 1.10 -0.54
CA ASP A 32 -19.56 0.75 0.50
C ASP A 32 -20.65 1.84 0.60
N LYS A 33 -21.92 1.43 0.62
CA LYS A 33 -23.06 2.36 0.61
C LYS A 33 -23.07 3.32 1.80
N GLN A 34 -22.54 2.89 2.95
CA GLN A 34 -22.49 3.73 4.16
C GLN A 34 -21.45 4.84 4.04
N ARG A 35 -20.47 4.70 3.13
CA ARG A 35 -19.45 5.73 2.91
C ARG A 35 -20.06 7.07 2.55
N ILE A 36 -21.13 7.09 1.74
CA ILE A 36 -21.79 8.33 1.30
C ILE A 36 -22.32 9.13 2.50
N THR A 37 -22.78 8.45 3.55
CA THR A 37 -23.38 9.10 4.72
C THR A 37 -22.39 9.30 5.87
N LEU A 38 -21.32 8.50 5.93
CA LEU A 38 -20.37 8.49 7.04
C LEU A 38 -19.01 9.12 6.72
N TRP A 39 -18.67 9.34 5.45
CA TRP A 39 -17.50 10.12 5.05
C TRP A 39 -17.85 11.61 5.01
N LYS A 40 -17.59 12.31 6.14
CA LYS A 40 -17.85 13.75 6.30
C LYS A 40 -16.61 14.47 6.83
N PRO A 41 -15.56 14.64 6.00
CA PRO A 41 -14.31 15.29 6.42
C PRO A 41 -14.49 16.72 6.96
N ASP A 42 -15.47 17.46 6.42
CA ASP A 42 -15.85 18.81 6.87
C ASP A 42 -16.33 18.83 8.33
N LYS A 43 -16.87 17.70 8.82
CA LYS A 43 -17.30 17.49 10.20
C LYS A 43 -16.28 16.73 11.04
N GLY A 44 -15.10 16.45 10.47
CA GLY A 44 -14.04 15.68 11.11
C GLY A 44 -14.34 14.18 11.23
N GLN A 45 -15.28 13.64 10.45
CA GLN A 45 -15.67 12.24 10.46
C GLN A 45 -15.18 11.52 9.20
N TYR A 46 -14.44 10.43 9.39
CA TYR A 46 -13.81 9.66 8.31
C TYR A 46 -14.21 8.19 8.42
N TYR A 47 -14.82 7.65 7.37
CA TYR A 47 -15.30 6.27 7.32
C TYR A 47 -14.43 5.40 6.42
N PHE A 48 -13.86 4.37 7.01
CA PHE A 48 -13.03 3.39 6.34
C PHE A 48 -13.84 2.10 6.23
N SER A 49 -14.04 1.61 5.01
CA SER A 49 -14.93 0.47 4.76
C SER A 49 -14.21 -0.86 4.76
N HIS A 50 -12.89 -0.83 4.55
CA HIS A 50 -12.05 -2.01 4.41
C HIS A 50 -10.88 -1.93 5.39
N ALA A 51 -10.17 -3.03 5.58
CA ALA A 51 -8.87 -3.03 6.23
C ALA A 51 -7.87 -3.91 5.48
N LEU A 52 -6.61 -3.50 5.55
CA LEU A 52 -5.44 -4.33 5.28
C LEU A 52 -5.00 -4.93 6.61
N VAL A 53 -4.83 -6.25 6.65
CA VAL A 53 -4.38 -6.97 7.85
C VAL A 53 -3.13 -7.75 7.49
N PHE A 54 -2.03 -7.43 8.16
CA PHE A 54 -0.75 -8.10 7.99
C PHE A 54 -0.39 -8.90 9.23
N ASP A 55 0.11 -10.11 9.04
CA ASP A 55 0.88 -10.78 10.08
C ASP A 55 2.36 -10.37 9.91
N TYR A 56 3.04 -10.08 11.03
CA TYR A 56 4.45 -9.72 11.02
C TYR A 56 5.26 -10.48 12.07
N GLN A 57 6.54 -10.60 11.81
CA GLN A 57 7.58 -10.99 12.75
C GLN A 57 8.79 -10.09 12.52
N ASN A 58 9.15 -9.30 13.53
CA ASN A 58 10.41 -8.56 13.56
C ASN A 58 11.43 -9.43 14.32
N LYS A 59 12.36 -10.02 13.57
CA LYS A 59 13.37 -10.96 14.09
C LYS A 59 14.46 -10.24 14.89
N ALA A 60 14.74 -8.98 14.58
CA ALA A 60 15.70 -8.15 15.31
C ALA A 60 15.20 -7.85 16.72
N ASP A 61 13.95 -7.37 16.84
CA ASP A 61 13.33 -7.01 18.12
C ASP A 61 12.64 -8.18 18.82
N LYS A 62 12.62 -9.36 18.18
CA LYS A 62 11.94 -10.58 18.66
C LYS A 62 10.46 -10.35 18.96
N THR A 63 9.80 -9.51 18.17
CA THR A 63 8.37 -9.24 18.27
C THR A 63 7.61 -9.87 17.10
N ALA A 64 6.34 -10.19 17.32
CA ALA A 64 5.45 -10.70 16.30
C ALA A 64 4.02 -10.30 16.63
N GLY A 65 3.18 -10.23 15.62
CA GLY A 65 1.77 -9.90 15.81
C GLY A 65 1.06 -9.62 14.51
N THR A 66 -0.01 -8.84 14.61
CA THR A 66 -0.83 -8.43 13.49
C THR A 66 -0.91 -6.92 13.44
N ILE A 67 -0.78 -6.34 12.25
CA ILE A 67 -1.00 -4.92 11.96
C ILE A 67 -2.30 -4.82 11.17
N LYS A 68 -3.26 -4.04 11.66
CA LYS A 68 -4.47 -3.68 10.92
C LYS A 68 -4.42 -2.21 10.55
N ILE A 69 -4.71 -1.91 9.29
CA ILE A 69 -4.82 -0.54 8.77
C ILE A 69 -6.17 -0.42 8.09
N HIS A 70 -6.99 0.50 8.57
CA HIS A 70 -8.30 0.76 7.97
C HIS A 70 -8.12 1.59 6.69
N LEU A 71 -8.92 1.31 5.67
CA LEU A 71 -8.80 1.89 4.34
C LEU A 71 -10.16 2.38 3.82
N ASP A 72 -10.15 3.54 3.20
CA ASP A 72 -11.18 3.97 2.26
C ASP A 72 -10.71 3.72 0.82
N PRO A 73 -11.17 2.65 0.14
CA PRO A 73 -10.67 2.31 -1.20
C PRO A 73 -11.02 3.32 -2.28
N VAL A 74 -11.98 4.22 -2.03
CA VAL A 74 -12.37 5.26 -3.00
C VAL A 74 -11.34 6.36 -3.08
N THR A 75 -10.79 6.78 -1.94
CA THR A 75 -9.78 7.84 -1.89
C THR A 75 -8.37 7.27 -1.76
N GLY A 76 -8.19 6.09 -1.19
CA GLY A 76 -6.89 5.57 -0.75
C GLY A 76 -6.47 6.11 0.63
N ALA A 77 -7.32 6.86 1.33
CA ALA A 77 -7.01 7.30 2.69
C ALA A 77 -6.96 6.10 3.65
N MET A 78 -5.96 6.12 4.54
CA MET A 78 -5.72 5.06 5.51
C MET A 78 -5.82 5.59 6.93
N CYS A 79 -6.29 4.76 7.85
CA CYS A 79 -6.34 5.05 9.28
C CYS A 79 -5.62 3.98 10.07
N PHE A 80 -4.66 4.45 10.85
CA PHE A 80 -3.82 3.68 11.75
C PHE A 80 -4.35 3.89 13.17
N VAL A 81 -4.78 2.82 13.83
CA VAL A 81 -5.44 2.88 15.13
C VAL A 81 -4.51 2.33 16.19
N LYS A 82 -4.45 2.97 17.36
CA LYS A 82 -3.51 2.65 18.44
C LYS A 82 -3.44 1.18 18.76
N GLU A 83 -4.60 0.56 18.96
CA GLU A 83 -4.72 -0.82 19.41
C GLU A 83 -4.29 -1.85 18.36
N THR A 84 -4.21 -1.46 17.09
CA THR A 84 -4.07 -2.42 15.98
C THR A 84 -2.96 -2.10 14.99
N SER A 85 -2.41 -0.89 14.96
CA SER A 85 -1.42 -0.47 13.96
C SER A 85 -0.02 -0.30 14.53
N PHE A 86 0.16 0.35 15.68
CA PHE A 86 1.49 0.84 16.12
C PHE A 86 2.25 -0.09 17.08
N GLY A 87 1.62 -1.17 17.57
CA GLY A 87 2.23 -2.01 18.62
C GLY A 87 2.62 -1.18 19.84
N GLN A 88 3.93 -1.07 20.13
CA GLN A 88 4.45 -0.27 21.25
C GLN A 88 4.84 1.18 20.86
N GLY A 89 4.88 1.50 19.56
CA GLY A 89 5.48 2.71 19.00
C GLY A 89 4.56 3.94 18.86
N GLY A 90 3.32 3.89 19.36
CA GLY A 90 2.33 4.97 19.17
C GLY A 90 1.56 5.35 20.43
N ARG A 91 2.20 5.29 21.60
CA ARG A 91 1.50 5.34 22.91
C ARG A 91 0.69 6.61 23.18
N SER A 92 1.02 7.74 22.54
CA SER A 92 0.35 9.04 22.74
C SER A 92 -0.79 9.32 21.76
N PHE A 93 -0.92 8.55 20.67
CA PHE A 93 -1.94 8.77 19.65
C PHE A 93 -3.01 7.70 19.69
N ASP A 94 -4.28 8.13 19.60
CA ASP A 94 -5.45 7.26 19.50
C ASP A 94 -5.57 6.71 18.07
N PHE A 95 -5.33 7.57 17.07
CA PHE A 95 -5.24 7.18 15.68
C PHE A 95 -4.52 8.23 14.83
N VAL A 96 -4.06 7.80 13.65
CA VAL A 96 -3.50 8.65 12.60
C VAL A 96 -4.26 8.40 11.30
N ILE A 97 -4.56 9.45 10.54
CA ILE A 97 -5.17 9.34 9.21
C ILE A 97 -4.20 9.88 8.19
N GLY A 98 -3.74 9.02 7.27
CA GLY A 98 -2.91 9.40 6.13
C GLY A 98 -3.74 9.52 4.86
N PHE A 99 -3.46 10.55 4.05
CA PHE A 99 -4.11 10.80 2.78
C PHE A 99 -3.14 10.65 1.61
N PRO A 100 -3.61 10.22 0.42
CA PRO A 100 -2.75 10.08 -0.76
C PRO A 100 -2.09 11.37 -1.25
N ASP A 101 -2.52 12.53 -0.75
CA ASP A 101 -1.92 13.83 -1.08
C ASP A 101 -0.77 14.23 -0.13
N GLY A 102 -0.38 13.32 0.77
CA GLY A 102 0.71 13.48 1.74
C GLY A 102 0.29 14.14 3.05
N LYS A 103 -0.99 14.48 3.23
CA LYS A 103 -1.48 15.01 4.51
C LYS A 103 -1.64 13.89 5.51
N TYR A 104 -1.29 14.19 6.76
CA TYR A 104 -1.57 13.34 7.92
C TYR A 104 -2.30 14.12 9.00
N ILE A 105 -3.23 13.45 9.67
CA ILE A 105 -3.93 13.96 10.85
C ILE A 105 -3.65 12.99 12.00
N PHE A 106 -2.89 13.45 12.99
CA PHE A 106 -2.60 12.71 14.21
C PHE A 106 -3.59 13.13 15.27
N CYS A 107 -4.30 12.20 15.91
CA CYS A 107 -5.23 12.46 17.00
C CYS A 107 -4.78 11.68 18.22
N GLY A 108 -4.59 12.36 19.35
CA GLY A 108 -4.06 11.75 20.57
C GLY A 108 -4.26 12.63 21.79
N THR A 109 -3.47 12.36 22.82
CA THR A 109 -3.43 13.14 24.06
C THR A 109 -2.06 13.77 24.26
N ASP A 110 -2.03 15.04 24.69
CA ASP A 110 -0.80 15.70 25.14
C ASP A 110 -0.36 15.21 26.53
N GLU A 111 0.74 15.79 27.06
CA GLU A 111 1.30 15.46 28.38
C GLU A 111 0.32 15.72 29.55
N ASP A 112 -0.62 16.65 29.36
CA ASP A 112 -1.68 16.97 30.33
C ASP A 112 -2.92 16.06 30.19
N GLY A 113 -2.91 15.12 29.23
CA GLY A 113 -4.05 14.25 28.92
C GLY A 113 -5.18 14.93 28.12
N LYS A 114 -4.95 16.13 27.55
CA LYS A 114 -5.95 16.81 26.72
C LYS A 114 -5.92 16.25 25.30
N LYS A 115 -7.10 16.11 24.70
CA LYS A 115 -7.24 15.64 23.32
C LYS A 115 -6.76 16.69 22.32
N VAL A 116 -5.78 16.30 21.52
CA VAL A 116 -5.11 17.17 20.55
C VAL A 116 -5.02 16.51 19.19
N ARG A 117 -5.06 17.34 18.15
CA ARG A 117 -4.76 16.92 16.79
C ARG A 117 -3.66 17.75 16.17
N ILE A 118 -2.76 17.08 15.47
CA ILE A 118 -1.65 17.66 14.73
C ILE A 118 -1.89 17.35 13.25
N ASN A 119 -1.68 18.34 12.39
CA ASN A 119 -1.75 18.16 10.95
C ASN A 119 -0.35 18.34 10.37
N GLU A 120 0.15 17.33 9.68
CA GLU A 120 1.44 17.39 8.98
C GLU A 120 1.27 17.12 7.50
N VAL A 121 2.26 17.54 6.71
CA VAL A 121 2.30 17.28 5.27
C VAL A 121 3.68 16.73 4.92
N VAL A 122 3.70 15.49 4.47
CA VAL A 122 4.90 14.83 3.94
C VAL A 122 5.11 15.32 2.51
N LYS A 123 6.19 16.08 2.28
CA LYS A 123 6.45 16.76 0.99
C LYS A 123 6.90 15.76 -0.08
N GLU A 124 7.48 14.65 0.35
CA GLU A 124 8.00 13.54 -0.44
C GLU A 124 6.90 12.84 -1.26
N PHE A 125 5.61 13.04 -0.94
CA PHE A 125 4.48 12.61 -1.77
C PHE A 125 4.39 13.34 -3.11
N LYS A 126 5.06 14.50 -3.24
CA LYS A 126 5.12 15.30 -4.47
C LYS A 126 6.57 15.46 -4.90
N PRO A 127 7.24 14.35 -5.28
CA PRO A 127 8.61 14.45 -5.75
C PRO A 127 8.65 15.27 -7.03
N ASP A 128 9.75 16.01 -7.19
CA ASP A 128 10.07 16.69 -8.45
C ASP A 128 10.30 15.67 -9.59
N VAL A 129 10.47 16.17 -10.81
CA VAL A 129 10.58 15.32 -12.01
C VAL A 129 11.81 14.42 -11.96
N ASP A 130 12.92 14.91 -11.44
CA ASP A 130 14.18 14.16 -11.39
C ASP A 130 14.09 13.06 -10.34
N THR A 131 13.53 13.37 -9.16
CA THR A 131 13.27 12.38 -8.12
C THR A 131 12.31 11.28 -8.59
N LYS A 132 11.25 11.63 -9.33
CA LYS A 132 10.35 10.63 -9.94
C LYS A 132 11.05 9.73 -10.94
N LYS A 133 11.91 10.31 -11.77
CA LYS A 133 12.68 9.55 -12.75
C LYS A 133 13.66 8.61 -12.06
N GLN A 134 14.34 9.10 -11.03
CA GLN A 134 15.24 8.30 -10.21
C GLN A 134 14.50 7.12 -9.57
N GLN A 135 13.34 7.34 -8.96
CA GLN A 135 12.49 6.26 -8.44
C GLN A 135 12.16 5.20 -9.49
N GLN A 136 11.78 5.62 -10.71
CA GLN A 136 11.46 4.69 -11.79
C GLN A 136 12.66 3.89 -12.27
N ASP A 137 13.83 4.52 -12.32
CA ASP A 137 15.07 3.88 -12.72
C ASP A 137 15.54 2.91 -11.62
N ASP A 138 15.47 3.32 -10.35
CA ASP A 138 15.75 2.48 -9.19
C ASP A 138 14.82 1.27 -9.11
N PHE A 139 13.52 1.45 -9.34
CA PHE A 139 12.57 0.34 -9.38
C PHE A 139 12.97 -0.69 -10.46
N LYS A 140 13.32 -0.23 -11.68
CA LYS A 140 13.74 -1.13 -12.76
C LYS A 140 15.07 -1.83 -12.47
N THR A 141 15.98 -1.15 -11.81
CA THR A 141 17.31 -1.67 -11.50
C THR A 141 17.28 -2.66 -10.33
N TYR A 142 16.52 -2.36 -9.29
CA TYR A 142 16.57 -3.07 -8.02
C TYR A 142 15.38 -3.97 -7.73
N VAL A 143 14.28 -3.87 -8.49
CA VAL A 143 13.04 -4.65 -8.28
C VAL A 143 12.73 -5.43 -9.56
N VAL A 144 13.34 -6.60 -9.68
CA VAL A 144 13.27 -7.42 -10.91
C VAL A 144 12.14 -8.44 -10.77
N PRO A 145 11.12 -8.45 -11.66
CA PRO A 145 10.04 -9.42 -11.57
C PRO A 145 10.57 -10.82 -11.82
N THR A 146 10.09 -11.78 -11.02
CA THR A 146 10.22 -13.20 -11.35
C THR A 146 9.05 -13.62 -12.25
N GLU A 147 9.00 -14.90 -12.62
CA GLU A 147 7.87 -15.45 -13.39
C GLU A 147 6.70 -15.86 -12.49
N ASN A 148 6.87 -15.83 -11.16
CA ASN A 148 5.87 -16.25 -10.20
C ASN A 148 4.78 -15.18 -10.06
N LYS A 149 3.53 -15.59 -10.31
CA LYS A 149 2.34 -14.75 -10.23
C LYS A 149 1.28 -15.44 -9.39
N ARG A 150 0.48 -14.65 -8.68
CA ARG A 150 -0.68 -15.13 -7.93
C ARG A 150 -1.77 -14.06 -7.88
N GLU A 151 -2.90 -14.42 -7.32
CA GLU A 151 -3.96 -13.47 -7.00
C GLU A 151 -4.08 -13.35 -5.48
N ASP A 152 -3.91 -12.14 -4.97
CA ASP A 152 -4.10 -11.82 -3.55
C ASP A 152 -5.40 -11.02 -3.42
N PHE A 153 -6.43 -11.63 -2.83
CA PHE A 153 -7.72 -10.98 -2.54
C PHE A 153 -8.41 -10.35 -3.76
N GLY A 154 -8.29 -10.96 -4.93
CA GLY A 154 -8.86 -10.43 -6.18
C GLY A 154 -7.95 -9.48 -6.95
N PHE A 155 -6.71 -9.28 -6.48
CA PHE A 155 -5.71 -8.41 -7.11
C PHE A 155 -4.53 -9.21 -7.64
N ALA A 156 -4.00 -8.78 -8.78
CA ALA A 156 -2.80 -9.37 -9.36
C ALA A 156 -1.60 -9.12 -8.44
N SER A 157 -0.86 -10.18 -8.13
CA SER A 157 0.39 -10.10 -7.37
C SER A 157 1.50 -10.84 -8.11
N THR A 158 2.70 -10.26 -8.09
CA THR A 158 3.90 -10.78 -8.74
C THR A 158 5.03 -10.81 -7.72
N GLU A 159 5.83 -11.87 -7.77
CA GLU A 159 7.05 -11.96 -6.97
C GLU A 159 8.18 -11.20 -7.66
N TYR A 160 9.02 -10.55 -6.88
CA TYR A 160 10.18 -9.80 -7.35
C TYR A 160 11.41 -10.19 -6.53
N ASP A 161 12.57 -10.18 -7.18
CA ASP A 161 13.86 -10.14 -6.52
C ASP A 161 14.21 -8.66 -6.25
N LEU A 162 14.21 -8.28 -4.96
CA LEU A 162 14.63 -6.97 -4.47
C LEU A 162 16.12 -7.00 -4.16
N THR A 163 16.90 -6.14 -4.81
CA THR A 163 18.35 -6.02 -4.58
C THR A 163 18.66 -4.72 -3.83
N TYR A 164 19.36 -4.83 -2.70
CA TYR A 164 19.77 -3.66 -1.92
C TYR A 164 21.06 -3.05 -2.48
N ALA A 165 21.02 -1.79 -2.88
CA ALA A 165 22.14 -1.12 -3.56
C ALA A 165 23.46 -1.12 -2.77
N THR A 166 23.40 -1.05 -1.44
CA THR A 166 24.59 -0.93 -0.57
C THR A 166 25.23 -2.27 -0.22
N SER A 167 24.45 -3.33 -0.04
CA SER A 167 24.93 -4.66 0.38
C SER A 167 25.03 -5.65 -0.78
N GLY A 168 24.28 -5.42 -1.87
CA GLY A 168 24.06 -6.39 -2.94
C GLY A 168 23.22 -7.60 -2.52
N SER A 169 22.68 -7.62 -1.29
CA SER A 169 21.81 -8.71 -0.84
C SER A 169 20.51 -8.70 -1.62
N GLN A 170 19.97 -9.89 -1.85
CA GLN A 170 18.71 -10.09 -2.56
C GLN A 170 17.67 -10.73 -1.67
N GLU A 171 16.45 -10.23 -1.76
CA GLU A 171 15.30 -10.72 -1.02
C GLU A 171 14.12 -10.93 -1.95
N LYS A 172 13.33 -11.98 -1.69
CA LYS A 172 12.09 -12.22 -2.42
C LYS A 172 10.95 -11.46 -1.76
N ILE A 173 10.28 -10.63 -2.55
CA ILE A 173 9.10 -9.87 -2.13
C ILE A 173 7.93 -10.19 -3.05
N TRP A 174 6.72 -10.11 -2.52
CA TRP A 174 5.51 -10.09 -3.33
C TRP A 174 4.92 -8.69 -3.32
N LEU A 175 4.65 -8.19 -4.53
CA LEU A 175 3.98 -6.90 -4.73
C LEU A 175 2.60 -7.14 -5.34
N THR A 176 1.58 -6.50 -4.77
CA THR A 176 0.18 -6.63 -5.20
C THR A 176 -0.32 -5.31 -5.76
N TYR A 177 -0.87 -5.34 -6.97
CA TYR A 177 -1.43 -4.16 -7.64
C TYR A 177 -2.78 -3.75 -7.03
N THR A 178 -2.83 -2.58 -6.41
CA THR A 178 -4.03 -2.06 -5.74
C THR A 178 -4.73 -0.99 -6.59
N PRO A 179 -6.07 -0.92 -6.60
CA PRO A 179 -6.81 0.14 -7.28
C PRO A 179 -6.86 1.46 -6.48
N PHE A 180 -6.03 1.59 -5.43
CA PHE A 180 -5.93 2.73 -4.52
C PHE A 180 -4.44 2.98 -4.20
N SER A 181 -4.13 4.18 -3.75
CA SER A 181 -2.77 4.54 -3.33
C SER A 181 -2.42 3.91 -1.98
N VAL A 182 -1.25 3.29 -1.89
CA VAL A 182 -0.64 2.78 -0.64
C VAL A 182 0.40 3.71 -0.05
N TYR A 183 0.67 4.87 -0.68
CA TYR A 183 1.61 5.84 -0.12
C TYR A 183 1.26 6.31 1.30
N PRO A 184 -0.01 6.42 1.75
CA PRO A 184 -0.29 6.72 3.15
C PRO A 184 0.31 5.71 4.15
N LEU A 185 0.57 4.47 3.73
CA LEU A 185 1.30 3.47 4.51
C LEU A 185 2.81 3.73 4.46
N TYR A 186 3.37 3.88 3.27
CA TYR A 186 4.83 4.04 3.11
C TYR A 186 5.35 5.38 3.62
N GLY A 187 4.52 6.41 3.51
CA GLY A 187 4.82 7.77 3.91
C GLY A 187 4.74 8.02 5.41
N LEU A 188 4.21 7.07 6.19
CA LEU A 188 4.06 7.25 7.63
C LEU A 188 5.43 7.35 8.32
N GLU A 189 6.47 6.73 7.76
CA GLU A 189 7.84 6.80 8.31
C GLU A 189 8.50 8.18 8.13
N PHE A 190 7.94 9.04 7.29
CA PHE A 190 8.47 10.39 7.00
C PHE A 190 7.86 11.48 7.89
N VAL A 191 6.93 11.12 8.76
CA VAL A 191 6.31 12.08 9.69
C VAL A 191 7.18 12.18 10.94
N GLU A 192 7.39 13.41 11.43
CA GLU A 192 8.28 13.64 12.57
C GLU A 192 7.59 13.32 13.91
N SER A 193 6.26 13.24 13.90
CA SER A 193 5.47 12.83 15.05
C SER A 193 5.75 11.37 15.37
N ALA A 194 6.23 11.11 16.60
CA ALA A 194 6.76 9.84 17.13
C ALA A 194 5.80 8.63 17.11
N VAL A 195 5.27 8.28 15.93
CA VAL A 195 4.57 7.03 15.65
C VAL A 195 5.46 6.17 14.77
N SER A 196 5.57 4.90 15.11
CA SER A 196 6.23 3.90 14.28
C SER A 196 5.35 2.67 14.18
N LEU A 197 5.38 2.03 13.01
CA LEU A 197 4.80 0.72 12.84
C LEU A 197 5.75 -0.34 13.43
N PRO A 198 5.25 -1.52 13.86
CA PRO A 198 6.09 -2.58 14.39
C PRO A 198 7.13 -3.15 13.40
N VAL A 199 6.93 -2.89 12.11
CA VAL A 199 7.86 -3.17 11.01
C VAL A 199 7.80 -1.99 10.04
N SER A 200 8.95 -1.64 9.46
CA SER A 200 9.06 -0.51 8.55
C SER A 200 8.38 -0.80 7.21
N PHE A 201 7.72 0.22 6.69
CA PHE A 201 7.15 0.25 5.34
C PHE A 201 7.79 1.33 4.45
N ASP A 202 9.06 1.67 4.71
CA ASP A 202 9.80 2.69 3.96
C ASP A 202 10.14 2.23 2.53
N TYR A 203 9.15 2.32 1.65
CA TYR A 203 9.25 1.96 0.23
C TYR A 203 8.79 3.09 -0.69
N MET A 204 8.47 4.27 -0.15
CA MET A 204 7.89 5.35 -0.94
C MET A 204 8.83 5.87 -2.04
N ASN A 205 10.15 5.77 -1.82
CA ASN A 205 11.18 6.18 -2.78
C ASN A 205 11.50 5.10 -3.82
N LEU A 206 10.94 3.89 -3.69
CA LEU A 206 11.24 2.76 -4.57
C LEU A 206 9.99 2.25 -5.29
N LEU A 207 8.89 2.05 -4.57
CA LEU A 207 7.67 1.46 -5.09
C LEU A 207 6.68 2.53 -5.57
N PRO A 208 6.02 2.34 -6.72
CA PRO A 208 4.86 3.12 -7.14
C PRO A 208 3.70 3.13 -6.13
N PRO A 209 2.78 4.12 -6.22
CA PRO A 209 1.69 4.26 -5.25
C PRO A 209 0.64 3.17 -5.32
N ASP A 210 0.55 2.41 -6.40
CA ASP A 210 -0.42 1.34 -6.61
C ASP A 210 0.20 -0.05 -6.37
N LEU A 211 1.41 -0.14 -5.84
CA LEU A 211 2.09 -1.39 -5.54
C LEU A 211 2.27 -1.60 -4.03
N LEU A 212 1.46 -2.50 -3.49
CA LEU A 212 1.52 -2.92 -2.08
C LEU A 212 2.55 -4.02 -1.87
N LEU A 213 3.46 -3.86 -0.91
CA LEU A 213 4.26 -4.95 -0.36
C LEU A 213 3.34 -5.90 0.41
N SER A 214 2.98 -7.02 -0.21
CA SER A 214 2.05 -8.00 0.36
C SER A 214 2.76 -9.16 1.04
N GLU A 215 4.01 -9.45 0.70
CA GLU A 215 4.79 -10.46 1.41
C GLU A 215 6.29 -10.18 1.33
N ILE A 216 7.01 -10.35 2.44
CA ILE A 216 8.47 -10.41 2.48
C ILE A 216 8.88 -11.40 3.58
N ASN A 217 9.90 -12.21 3.29
CA ASN A 217 10.52 -13.09 4.27
C ASN A 217 12.03 -12.91 4.18
N SER A 218 12.51 -11.91 4.89
CA SER A 218 13.91 -11.54 4.96
C SER A 218 14.58 -12.13 6.20
N LYS A 219 15.88 -11.86 6.35
CA LYS A 219 16.62 -12.22 7.56
C LYS A 219 16.08 -11.52 8.80
N ASP A 220 15.56 -10.30 8.65
CA ASP A 220 15.20 -9.43 9.78
C ASP A 220 13.68 -9.29 9.96
N VAL A 221 12.89 -9.47 8.91
CA VAL A 221 11.43 -9.27 8.92
C VAL A 221 10.73 -10.40 8.18
N VAL A 222 9.63 -10.89 8.75
CA VAL A 222 8.57 -11.57 7.99
C VAL A 222 7.36 -10.66 8.02
N LEU A 223 6.75 -10.43 6.86
CA LEU A 223 5.51 -9.70 6.72
C LEU A 223 4.65 -10.41 5.69
N LYS A 224 3.36 -10.56 5.97
CA LYS A 224 2.41 -11.15 5.03
C LYS A 224 1.03 -10.51 5.16
N LEU A 225 0.50 -10.03 4.06
CA LEU A 225 -0.89 -9.60 3.94
C LEU A 225 -1.78 -10.83 4.09
N LYS A 226 -2.45 -10.91 5.24
CA LYS A 226 -3.30 -12.03 5.65
C LYS A 226 -4.72 -11.86 5.14
N SER A 227 -5.23 -10.62 5.13
CA SER A 227 -6.56 -10.34 4.61
C SER A 227 -6.69 -8.92 4.09
N PHE A 228 -7.45 -8.78 3.02
CA PHE A 228 -8.03 -7.53 2.56
C PHE A 228 -9.54 -7.71 2.38
N GLY A 229 -10.34 -6.85 3.00
CA GLY A 229 -11.80 -6.98 2.93
C GLY A 229 -12.54 -5.98 3.80
N LYS A 230 -13.87 -6.13 3.84
CA LYS A 230 -14.76 -5.26 4.59
C LYS A 230 -14.50 -5.35 6.10
N ASP A 231 -14.11 -4.22 6.70
CA ASP A 231 -13.86 -4.06 8.14
C ASP A 231 -14.14 -2.59 8.49
N PRO A 232 -15.43 -2.23 8.72
CA PRO A 232 -15.84 -0.84 8.86
C PRO A 232 -15.31 -0.19 10.13
N TYR A 233 -14.68 0.98 9.99
CA TYR A 233 -14.22 1.81 11.09
C TYR A 233 -14.54 3.28 10.82
N THR A 234 -14.88 4.03 11.87
CA THR A 234 -15.12 5.48 11.77
C THR A 234 -14.19 6.20 12.72
N ALA A 235 -13.24 6.96 12.16
CA ALA A 235 -12.42 7.88 12.92
C ALA A 235 -13.16 9.21 13.09
N ASN A 236 -13.14 9.76 14.30
CA ASN A 236 -13.76 11.04 14.59
C ASN A 236 -12.74 11.99 15.21
N THR A 237 -12.39 13.03 14.47
CA THR A 237 -11.44 14.07 14.89
C THR A 237 -12.14 15.21 15.65
N LYS A 238 -13.48 15.19 15.76
CA LYS A 238 -14.23 16.16 16.55
C LYS A 238 -13.90 15.96 18.04
N GLY A 239 -13.55 17.05 18.72
CA GLY A 239 -13.16 17.04 20.13
C GLY A 239 -11.65 16.99 20.36
N TYR A 240 -10.85 16.89 19.30
CA TYR A 240 -9.40 17.11 19.37
C TYR A 240 -9.08 18.57 19.01
N THR A 241 -8.38 19.26 19.89
CA THR A 241 -7.96 20.65 19.69
C THR A 241 -6.77 20.69 18.73
N ILE A 242 -6.78 21.59 17.73
CA ILE A 242 -5.62 21.71 16.81
C ILE A 242 -4.44 22.27 17.59
N LEU A 243 -3.36 21.51 17.65
CA LEU A 243 -2.04 22.03 18.00
C LEU A 243 -1.36 22.51 16.72
N LYS A 244 -0.92 23.76 16.73
CA LYS A 244 -0.01 24.25 15.70
C LYS A 244 1.39 23.87 16.16
N VAL A 245 2.03 22.99 15.42
CA VAL A 245 3.48 22.82 15.52
C VAL A 245 4.07 24.09 14.90
N ASN A 246 4.81 24.86 15.68
CA ASN A 246 5.54 26.00 15.13
C ASN A 246 6.77 25.44 14.42
N ASP A 247 6.86 25.69 13.11
CA ASP A 247 8.09 25.49 12.33
C ASP A 247 9.25 26.33 12.89
#